data_AF-A0A2D0IKS4-F1
#
_entry.id   AF-A0A2D0IKS4-F1
#
_cell.length_a   1.000
_cell.length_b   1.000
_cell.length_c   1.000
_cell.angle_alpha   90.00
_cell.angle_beta   90.00
_cell.angle_gamma   90.00
#
_symmetry.space_group_name_H-M   'P 1'
#
loop_
_entity.id
_entity.type
_entity.pdbx_description
1 polymer ?
#
loop_
_entity_poly.entity_id
_entity_poly.type
_entity_poly.pdbx_seq_one_letter_code
_entity_poly.pdbx_strand_id
1 'polypeptide(L)'
;MSIVMYDSPEAAKIKTVTGWVSRDGRFFGDDEHLARYCGATHRECDSNPDHPIIEINRSRCSTCYEESRQRIFMEMERKQWDRKTPLVLFDTEQYFWDADDLGEYCHEHEVDLSELQLVICEPNYPSEIDGADWFHDELPPDGELPYELQQAFDALNAIIRNSPPLSWSQGKYAAIVSD
;
A
#
# COMPACT_ATOMS: atom_id res chain seq x y z
N MET A 1 9.72 -30.27 -46.84
CA MET A 1 9.11 -30.88 -45.63
C MET A 1 9.41 -32.37 -45.70
N SER A 2 10.19 -32.91 -44.77
CA SER A 2 10.54 -34.34 -44.75
C SER A 2 9.38 -35.17 -44.22
N ILE A 3 9.11 -36.32 -44.84
CA ILE A 3 8.09 -37.27 -44.38
C ILE A 3 8.70 -38.10 -43.25
N VAL A 4 8.10 -38.05 -42.05
CA VAL A 4 8.45 -38.91 -40.91
C VAL A 4 7.38 -40.00 -40.81
N MET A 5 7.80 -41.26 -41.02
CA MET A 5 6.91 -42.43 -40.99
C MET A 5 6.52 -42.79 -39.55
N TYR A 6 5.36 -43.43 -39.35
CA TYR A 6 4.79 -43.77 -38.03
C TYR A 6 5.74 -44.59 -37.15
N ASP A 7 6.46 -45.52 -37.77
CA ASP A 7 7.43 -46.44 -37.17
C ASP A 7 8.83 -45.83 -37.01
N SER A 8 9.04 -44.60 -37.47
CA SER A 8 10.32 -43.93 -37.32
C SER A 8 10.62 -43.63 -35.84
N PRO A 9 11.84 -43.93 -35.35
CA PRO A 9 12.27 -43.51 -34.00
C PRO A 9 12.37 -41.98 -33.86
N GLU A 10 12.28 -41.22 -34.95
CA GLU A 10 12.14 -39.76 -34.92
C GLU A 10 10.69 -39.32 -34.66
N ALA A 11 9.71 -40.18 -34.95
CA ALA A 11 8.29 -39.89 -34.75
C ALA A 11 7.93 -39.84 -33.25
N ALA A 12 8.52 -40.72 -32.44
CA ALA A 12 8.33 -40.73 -30.99
C ALA A 12 9.54 -41.34 -30.27
N LYS A 13 9.92 -40.73 -29.14
CA LYS A 13 10.90 -41.29 -28.20
C LYS A 13 10.34 -41.19 -26.79
N ILE A 14 10.44 -42.27 -26.03
CA ILE A 14 10.19 -42.23 -24.59
C ILE A 14 11.25 -41.32 -23.96
N LYS A 15 10.81 -40.35 -23.17
CA LYS A 15 11.67 -39.46 -22.39
C LYS A 15 11.21 -39.46 -20.93
N THR A 16 12.17 -39.54 -20.01
CA THR A 16 11.93 -39.25 -18.60
C THR A 16 12.03 -37.75 -18.39
N VAL A 17 10.98 -37.13 -17.86
CA VAL A 17 10.99 -35.73 -17.45
C VAL A 17 11.10 -35.69 -15.94
N THR A 18 12.17 -35.09 -15.42
CA THR A 18 12.38 -34.85 -13.99
C THR A 18 12.07 -33.39 -13.68
N GLY A 19 11.52 -33.14 -12.49
CA GLY A 19 11.27 -31.79 -12.01
C GLY A 19 10.42 -31.81 -10.74
N TRP A 20 10.21 -30.62 -10.19
CA TRP A 20 9.47 -30.43 -8.96
C TRP A 20 7.97 -30.46 -9.19
N VAL A 21 7.27 -31.16 -8.31
CA VAL A 21 5.82 -31.26 -8.31
C VAL A 21 5.31 -30.77 -6.96
N SER A 22 4.37 -29.82 -6.97
CA SER A 22 3.75 -29.34 -5.74
C SER A 22 2.85 -30.40 -5.11
N ARG A 23 2.44 -30.19 -3.86
CA ARG A 23 1.52 -31.08 -3.11
C ARG A 23 0.22 -31.39 -3.87
N ASP A 24 -0.23 -30.43 -4.66
CA ASP A 24 -1.45 -30.41 -5.48
C ASP A 24 -1.25 -30.98 -6.90
N GLY A 25 -0.05 -31.50 -7.21
CA GLY A 25 0.23 -32.25 -8.43
C GLY A 25 0.67 -31.41 -9.64
N ARG A 26 0.95 -30.11 -9.45
CA ARG A 26 1.38 -29.21 -10.53
C ARG A 26 2.89 -29.34 -10.75
N PHE A 27 3.32 -29.47 -12.00
CA PHE A 27 4.73 -29.60 -12.40
C PHE A 27 5.38 -28.24 -12.68
N PHE A 28 6.57 -28.00 -12.13
CA PHE A 28 7.30 -26.73 -12.20
C PHE A 28 8.67 -26.83 -12.89
N GLY A 29 9.03 -27.99 -13.46
CA GLY A 29 10.36 -28.18 -14.04
C GLY A 29 11.44 -28.08 -12.96
N ASP A 30 12.47 -27.27 -13.18
CA ASP A 30 13.59 -27.12 -12.26
C ASP A 30 13.34 -26.11 -11.12
N ASP A 31 12.18 -25.44 -11.07
CA ASP A 31 11.85 -24.43 -10.06
C ASP A 31 11.32 -25.05 -8.75
N GLU A 32 12.26 -25.48 -7.89
CA GLU A 32 11.95 -26.02 -6.56
C GLU A 32 11.20 -25.00 -5.68
N HIS A 33 11.64 -23.74 -5.73
CA HIS A 33 11.14 -22.70 -4.85
C HIS A 33 9.65 -22.46 -5.10
N LEU A 34 9.26 -22.29 -6.37
CA LEU A 34 7.87 -22.07 -6.73
C LEU A 34 7.01 -23.31 -6.47
N ALA A 35 7.53 -24.51 -6.68
CA ALA A 35 6.82 -25.76 -6.35
C ALA A 35 6.54 -25.88 -4.84
N ARG A 36 7.52 -25.53 -3.99
CA ARG A 36 7.37 -25.49 -2.54
C ARG A 36 6.42 -24.40 -2.10
N TYR A 37 6.54 -23.19 -2.67
CA TYR A 37 5.62 -22.08 -2.39
C TYR A 37 4.18 -22.45 -2.73
N CYS A 38 3.94 -23.06 -3.90
CA CYS A 38 2.62 -23.53 -4.32
C CYS A 38 2.06 -24.61 -3.37
N GLY A 39 2.90 -25.54 -2.91
CA GLY A 39 2.47 -26.63 -2.04
C GLY A 39 2.35 -26.27 -0.55
N ALA A 40 3.01 -25.20 -0.11
CA ALA A 40 3.05 -24.79 1.29
C ALA A 40 1.77 -24.06 1.72
N THR A 41 1.45 -24.15 3.01
CA THR A 41 0.40 -23.31 3.63
C THR A 41 1.00 -22.23 4.52
N HIS A 42 2.19 -22.48 5.06
CA HIS A 42 2.89 -21.60 5.98
C HIS A 42 4.40 -21.60 5.70
N ARG A 43 5.07 -20.58 6.21
CA ARG A 43 6.53 -20.44 6.20
C ARG A 43 7.02 -19.78 7.49
N GLU A 44 8.30 -19.96 7.78
CA GLU A 44 9.01 -19.19 8.80
C GLU A 44 9.15 -17.73 8.35
N CYS A 45 9.41 -16.83 9.29
CA CYS A 45 9.67 -15.43 8.96
C CYS A 45 11.05 -15.28 8.32
N ASP A 46 11.09 -14.62 7.16
CA ASP A 46 12.34 -14.40 6.41
C ASP A 46 13.37 -13.52 7.18
N SER A 47 12.89 -12.65 8.08
CA SER A 47 13.74 -11.70 8.81
C SER A 47 14.28 -12.25 10.14
N ASN A 48 13.49 -13.07 10.84
CA ASN A 48 13.85 -13.60 12.15
C ASN A 48 13.19 -14.97 12.39
N PRO A 49 13.98 -16.07 12.49
CA PRO A 49 13.45 -17.41 12.75
C PRO A 49 12.67 -17.56 14.07
N ASP A 50 12.92 -16.69 15.06
CA ASP A 50 12.22 -16.73 16.35
C ASP A 50 10.81 -16.11 16.29
N HIS A 51 10.45 -15.48 15.17
CA HIS A 51 9.11 -14.93 14.97
C HIS A 51 8.08 -16.02 14.64
N PRO A 52 6.78 -15.76 14.88
CA PRO A 52 5.74 -16.73 14.58
C PRO A 52 5.75 -17.19 13.12
N ILE A 53 5.41 -18.47 12.92
CA ILE A 53 5.12 -19.04 11.60
C ILE A 53 3.95 -18.27 10.97
N ILE A 54 4.07 -17.93 9.69
CA ILE A 54 3.06 -17.15 8.96
C ILE A 54 2.47 -17.94 7.81
N GLU A 55 1.26 -17.58 7.41
CA GLU A 55 0.64 -18.06 6.17
C GLU A 55 1.54 -17.71 4.97
N ILE A 56 1.64 -18.64 4.01
CA ILE A 56 2.56 -18.54 2.87
C ILE A 56 2.31 -17.28 2.02
N ASN A 57 1.05 -16.85 1.92
CA ASN A 57 0.62 -15.70 1.12
C ASN A 57 0.82 -14.36 1.84
N ARG A 58 1.20 -14.36 3.13
CA ARG A 58 1.50 -13.11 3.85
C ARG A 58 2.89 -12.64 3.47
N SER A 59 2.99 -11.36 3.14
CA SER A 59 4.25 -10.71 2.79
C SER A 59 5.20 -10.56 3.98
N ARG A 60 4.68 -10.43 5.21
CA ARG A 60 5.46 -10.21 6.44
C ARG A 60 4.72 -10.76 7.68
N CYS A 61 5.45 -11.10 8.74
CA CYS A 61 4.85 -11.43 10.04
C CYS A 61 4.44 -10.17 10.82
N SER A 62 3.49 -10.31 11.75
CA SER A 62 2.99 -9.21 12.59
C SER A 62 4.09 -8.58 13.42
N THR A 63 4.98 -9.38 14.02
CA THR A 63 6.09 -8.86 14.84
C THR A 63 7.03 -7.97 14.03
N CYS A 64 7.48 -8.40 12.85
CA CYS A 64 8.31 -7.56 11.98
C CYS A 64 7.55 -6.32 11.49
N TYR A 65 6.23 -6.40 11.34
CA TYR A 65 5.42 -5.24 10.99
C TYR A 65 5.45 -4.23 12.14
N GLU A 66 5.09 -4.64 13.35
CA GLU A 66 5.06 -3.83 14.56
C GLU A 66 6.43 -3.22 14.86
N GLU A 67 7.51 -4.00 14.86
CA GLU A 67 8.88 -3.51 15.04
C GLU A 67 9.25 -2.45 14.00
N SER A 68 8.86 -2.66 12.74
CA SER A 68 9.10 -1.69 11.70
C SER A 68 8.30 -0.40 11.91
N ARG A 69 7.06 -0.49 12.36
CA ARG A 69 6.21 0.68 12.69
C ARG A 69 6.80 1.46 13.85
N GLN A 70 7.14 0.77 14.94
CA GLN A 70 7.78 1.34 16.12
C GLN A 70 9.07 2.08 15.75
N ARG A 71 9.95 1.46 14.96
CA ARG A 71 11.17 2.09 14.48
C ARG A 71 10.89 3.36 13.68
N ILE A 72 9.96 3.30 12.72
CA ILE A 72 9.61 4.48 11.91
C ILE A 72 9.11 5.60 12.80
N PHE A 73 8.19 5.33 13.72
CA PHE A 73 7.66 6.34 14.63
C PHE A 73 8.73 6.95 15.55
N MET A 74 9.66 6.15 16.05
CA MET A 74 10.79 6.63 16.86
C MET A 74 11.74 7.53 16.04
N GLU A 75 11.92 7.23 14.75
CA GLU A 75 12.77 8.01 13.83
C GLU A 75 12.08 9.29 13.30
N MET A 76 10.75 9.42 13.44
CA MET A 76 10.02 10.61 12.98
C MET A 76 10.50 11.89 13.68
N GLU A 77 10.66 12.96 12.92
CA GLU A 77 10.93 14.28 13.47
C GLU A 77 9.74 14.71 14.37
N ARG A 78 10.06 15.21 15.57
CA ARG A 78 9.09 15.63 16.56
C ARG A 78 8.78 17.11 16.41
N LYS A 79 7.49 17.47 16.38
CA LYS A 79 7.05 18.86 16.23
C LYS A 79 5.97 19.19 17.25
N GLN A 80 6.05 20.40 17.82
CA GLN A 80 5.02 20.92 18.70
C GLN A 80 3.68 20.99 17.98
N TRP A 81 2.64 20.42 18.60
CA TRP A 81 1.28 20.50 18.07
C TRP A 81 0.72 21.92 18.22
N ASP A 82 0.08 22.40 17.15
CA ASP A 82 -0.49 23.75 17.07
C ASP A 82 -1.92 23.87 17.64
N ARG A 83 -2.47 22.76 18.16
CA ARG A 83 -3.84 22.64 18.69
C ARG A 83 -4.93 23.00 17.67
N LYS A 84 -4.62 22.91 16.37
CA LYS A 84 -5.56 23.21 15.28
C LYS A 84 -5.55 22.15 14.19
N THR A 85 -4.36 21.67 13.85
CA THR A 85 -4.19 20.61 12.86
C THR A 85 -4.63 19.29 13.49
N PRO A 86 -5.45 18.47 12.83
CA PRO A 86 -5.86 17.18 13.37
C PRO A 86 -4.65 16.28 13.67
N LEU A 87 -4.81 15.40 14.64
CA LEU A 87 -3.86 14.33 14.93
C LEU A 87 -4.44 12.99 14.50
N VAL A 88 -3.56 12.00 14.34
CA VAL A 88 -3.93 10.60 14.11
C VAL A 88 -3.03 9.69 14.94
N LEU A 89 -3.57 8.57 15.42
CA LEU A 89 -2.73 7.49 15.95
C LEU A 89 -1.94 6.86 14.81
N PHE A 90 -0.63 6.77 14.98
CA PHE A 90 0.30 6.29 13.97
C PHE A 90 -0.10 4.92 13.42
N ASP A 91 -0.17 4.83 12.09
CA ASP A 91 -0.48 3.64 11.31
C ASP A 91 -1.91 3.10 11.54
N THR A 92 -2.84 3.99 11.90
CA THR A 92 -4.26 3.67 12.12
C THR A 92 -5.21 4.65 11.43
N GLU A 93 -6.52 4.42 11.58
CA GLU A 93 -7.59 5.30 11.11
C GLU A 93 -8.25 6.10 12.25
N GLN A 94 -7.62 6.18 13.43
CA GLN A 94 -8.15 6.92 14.58
C GLN A 94 -7.63 8.36 14.58
N TYR A 95 -8.53 9.31 14.36
CA TYR A 95 -8.23 10.75 14.27
C TYR A 95 -8.74 11.51 15.50
N PHE A 96 -8.10 12.64 15.79
CA PHE A 96 -8.49 13.59 16.84
C PHE A 96 -8.46 15.00 16.28
N TRP A 97 -9.55 15.74 16.45
CA TRP A 97 -9.71 17.09 15.89
C TRP A 97 -9.28 18.17 16.86
N ASP A 98 -9.35 17.89 18.16
CA ASP A 98 -8.93 18.79 19.22
C ASP A 98 -8.43 18.03 20.47
N ALA A 99 -8.17 18.79 21.55
CA ALA A 99 -7.64 18.24 22.79
C ALA A 99 -8.70 17.51 23.61
N ASP A 100 -9.98 17.82 23.41
CA ASP A 100 -11.08 17.17 24.11
C ASP A 100 -11.26 15.75 23.56
N ASP A 101 -11.19 15.57 22.23
CA ASP A 101 -11.19 14.25 21.58
C ASP A 101 -10.07 13.33 22.11
N LEU A 102 -8.86 13.87 22.30
CA LEU A 102 -7.73 13.12 22.87
C LEU A 102 -7.99 12.72 24.32
N GLY A 103 -8.52 13.66 25.12
CA GLY A 103 -8.84 13.41 26.53
C GLY A 103 -9.90 12.34 26.72
N GLU A 104 -10.95 12.37 25.89
CA GLU A 104 -12.00 11.36 25.85
C GLU A 104 -11.43 9.98 25.52
N TYR A 105 -10.61 9.89 24.46
CA TYR A 105 -9.96 8.63 24.09
C TYR A 105 -9.07 8.07 25.19
N CYS A 106 -8.21 8.90 25.80
CA CYS A 106 -7.37 8.48 26.92
C CYS A 106 -8.20 7.96 28.09
N HIS A 107 -9.33 8.61 28.39
CA HIS A 107 -10.22 8.19 29.46
C HIS A 107 -10.93 6.86 29.15
N GLU A 108 -11.51 6.72 27.96
CA GLU A 108 -12.25 5.52 27.55
C GLU A 108 -11.36 4.28 27.46
N HIS A 109 -10.11 4.46 27.05
CA HIS A 109 -9.16 3.37 26.87
C HIS A 109 -8.21 3.15 28.06
N GLU A 110 -8.34 3.95 29.13
CA GLU A 110 -7.47 3.89 30.31
C GLU A 110 -5.97 3.98 29.96
N VAL A 111 -5.62 4.86 29.02
CA VAL A 111 -4.23 5.09 28.55
C VAL A 111 -3.79 6.52 28.80
N ASP A 112 -2.50 6.70 29.06
CA ASP A 112 -1.92 8.03 29.21
C ASP A 112 -1.62 8.67 27.85
N LEU A 113 -1.74 9.99 27.77
CA LEU A 113 -1.42 10.75 26.55
C LEU A 113 0.02 10.49 26.06
N SER A 114 0.95 10.23 26.98
CA SER A 114 2.35 9.92 26.66
C SER A 114 2.57 8.52 26.07
N GLU A 115 1.59 7.62 26.19
CA GLU A 115 1.61 6.28 25.59
C GLU A 115 1.12 6.31 24.13
N LEU A 116 0.44 7.39 23.73
CA LEU A 116 -0.10 7.53 22.39
C LEU A 116 0.98 7.89 21.36
N GLN A 117 1.01 7.15 20.26
CA GLN A 117 1.86 7.44 19.12
C GLN A 117 1.19 8.43 18.16
N LEU A 118 1.17 9.69 18.55
CA LEU A 118 0.44 10.73 17.83
C LEU A 118 1.27 11.32 16.68
N VAL A 119 0.63 11.51 15.53
CA VAL A 119 1.19 12.15 14.34
C VAL A 119 0.33 13.33 13.90
N ILE A 120 0.97 14.43 13.53
CA ILE A 120 0.31 15.61 12.98
C ILE A 120 -0.12 15.30 11.55
N CYS A 121 -1.41 15.46 11.25
CA CYS A 121 -1.94 15.18 9.93
C CYS A 121 -1.44 16.17 8.87
N GLU A 122 -1.43 15.71 7.61
CA GLU A 122 -1.28 16.54 6.42
C GLU A 122 -2.63 16.65 5.70
N PRO A 123 -3.00 17.85 5.20
CA PRO A 123 -4.26 18.07 4.50
C PRO A 123 -4.22 17.49 3.08
N ASN A 124 -5.32 16.84 2.68
CA ASN A 124 -5.52 16.37 1.32
C ASN A 124 -6.34 17.40 0.53
N TYR A 125 -5.70 18.09 -0.40
CA TYR A 125 -6.36 19.03 -1.30
C TYR A 125 -6.81 18.33 -2.60
N PRO A 126 -7.89 18.81 -3.24
CA PRO A 126 -8.24 18.33 -4.57
C PRO A 126 -7.13 18.72 -5.56
N SER A 127 -6.82 17.82 -6.48
CA SER A 127 -5.93 18.12 -7.60
C SER A 127 -6.71 18.79 -8.72
N GLU A 128 -6.08 19.72 -9.42
CA GLU A 128 -6.63 20.27 -10.66
C GLU A 128 -6.78 19.16 -11.70
N ILE A 129 -7.78 19.31 -12.57
CA ILE A 129 -8.05 18.37 -13.65
C ILE A 129 -7.63 19.04 -14.95
N ASP A 130 -6.64 18.46 -15.62
CA ASP A 130 -6.29 18.83 -16.99
C ASP A 130 -7.28 18.13 -17.92
N GLY A 131 -8.13 18.92 -18.58
CA GLY A 131 -9.15 18.38 -19.48
C GLY A 131 -8.55 17.69 -20.72
N ALA A 132 -7.38 18.13 -21.19
CA ALA A 132 -6.73 17.51 -22.35
C ALA A 132 -6.14 16.14 -21.98
N ASP A 133 -5.57 16.00 -20.78
CA ASP A 133 -5.14 14.72 -20.23
C ASP A 133 -6.35 13.79 -19.99
N TRP A 134 -7.44 14.34 -19.45
CA TRP A 134 -8.66 13.59 -19.15
C TRP A 134 -9.33 12.98 -20.40
N PHE A 135 -9.36 13.71 -21.53
CA PHE A 135 -9.98 13.27 -22.78
C PHE A 135 -8.96 12.84 -23.84
N HIS A 136 -7.74 12.48 -23.43
CA HIS A 136 -6.65 12.17 -24.35
C HIS A 136 -7.03 11.08 -25.37
N ASP A 137 -7.80 10.07 -24.96
CA ASP A 137 -8.19 8.95 -25.83
C ASP A 137 -9.28 9.33 -26.86
N GLU A 138 -10.08 10.36 -26.59
CA GLU A 138 -11.10 10.89 -27.50
C GLU A 138 -10.58 12.01 -28.40
N LEU A 139 -9.47 12.64 -28.03
CA LEU A 139 -8.85 13.69 -28.82
C LEU A 139 -8.09 13.08 -30.01
N PRO A 140 -8.12 13.73 -31.18
CA PRO A 140 -7.21 13.35 -32.26
C PRO A 140 -5.76 13.56 -31.81
N PRO A 141 -4.77 12.92 -32.46
CA PRO A 141 -3.37 13.23 -32.25
C PRO A 141 -3.14 14.74 -32.43
N ASP A 142 -2.55 15.38 -31.42
CA ASP A 142 -2.36 16.85 -31.33
C ASP A 142 -3.67 17.66 -31.25
N GLY A 143 -4.78 17.03 -30.83
CA GLY A 143 -6.07 17.69 -30.63
C GLY A 143 -6.13 18.53 -29.37
N GLU A 144 -6.80 19.67 -29.45
CA GLU A 144 -7.13 20.53 -28.30
C GLU A 144 -8.60 20.38 -27.92
N LEU A 145 -8.92 20.63 -26.65
CA LEU A 145 -10.31 20.71 -26.21
C LEU A 145 -11.03 21.89 -26.89
N PRO A 146 -12.33 21.73 -27.21
CA PRO A 146 -13.17 22.86 -27.57
C PRO A 146 -13.10 23.97 -26.52
N TYR A 147 -13.03 25.22 -26.97
CA TYR A 147 -12.82 26.39 -26.10
C TYR A 147 -13.78 26.44 -24.89
N GLU A 148 -15.08 26.23 -25.10
CA GLU A 148 -16.07 26.27 -24.01
C GLU A 148 -15.83 25.18 -22.95
N LEU A 149 -15.36 24.00 -23.40
CA LEU A 149 -15.05 22.89 -22.50
C LEU A 149 -13.76 23.18 -21.72
N GLN A 150 -12.72 23.70 -22.38
CA GLN A 150 -11.50 24.14 -21.70
C GLN A 150 -11.82 25.22 -20.64
N GLN A 151 -12.65 26.20 -20.98
CA GLN A 151 -13.09 27.22 -20.02
C GLN A 151 -13.84 26.64 -18.82
N ALA A 152 -14.61 25.57 -19.01
CA ALA A 152 -15.29 24.89 -17.91
C ALA A 152 -14.29 24.21 -16.95
N PHE A 153 -13.25 23.56 -17.48
CA PHE A 153 -12.15 23.03 -16.66
C PHE A 153 -11.39 24.14 -15.95
N ASP A 154 -11.06 25.24 -16.62
CA ASP A 154 -10.36 26.37 -16.02
C ASP A 154 -11.16 26.99 -14.87
N ALA A 155 -12.48 27.11 -15.04
CA ALA A 155 -13.39 27.60 -14.01
C ALA A 155 -13.47 26.65 -12.81
N LEU A 156 -13.56 25.33 -13.05
CA LEU A 156 -13.51 24.33 -11.99
C LEU A 156 -12.16 24.34 -11.25
N ASN A 157 -11.05 24.39 -11.98
CA ASN A 157 -9.71 24.46 -11.43
C ASN A 157 -9.49 25.72 -10.59
N ALA A 158 -10.13 26.84 -10.96
CA ALA A 158 -10.14 28.04 -10.13
C ALA A 158 -10.87 27.82 -8.79
N ILE A 159 -11.93 27.01 -8.75
CA ILE A 159 -12.60 26.63 -7.51
C ILE A 159 -11.71 25.67 -6.71
N ILE A 160 -11.14 24.64 -7.35
CA ILE A 160 -10.26 23.64 -6.72
C ILE A 160 -9.09 24.33 -6.00
N ARG A 161 -8.41 25.28 -6.64
CA ARG A 161 -7.30 26.03 -6.02
C ARG A 161 -7.67 26.77 -4.73
N ASN A 162 -8.93 27.18 -4.61
CA ASN A 162 -9.44 27.91 -3.45
C ASN A 162 -10.22 27.02 -2.48
N SER A 163 -10.30 25.71 -2.76
CA SER A 163 -11.01 24.76 -1.92
C SER A 163 -10.25 24.54 -0.61
N PRO A 164 -10.96 24.42 0.53
CA PRO A 164 -10.34 23.88 1.74
C PRO A 164 -9.91 22.41 1.52
N PRO A 165 -9.11 21.83 2.44
CA PRO A 165 -8.82 20.41 2.43
C PRO A 165 -10.09 19.56 2.37
N LEU A 166 -10.08 18.51 1.55
CA LEU A 166 -11.19 17.55 1.47
C LEU A 166 -11.15 16.53 2.60
N SER A 167 -9.95 16.19 3.05
CA SER A 167 -9.71 15.24 4.13
C SER A 167 -8.31 15.46 4.71
N TRP A 168 -7.93 14.63 5.66
CA TRP A 168 -6.62 14.64 6.30
C TRP A 168 -6.05 13.23 6.28
N SER A 169 -4.74 13.12 6.15
CA SER A 169 -4.02 11.85 6.23
C SER A 169 -2.87 11.97 7.22
N GLN A 170 -2.35 10.83 7.64
CA GLN A 170 -1.16 10.79 8.48
C GLN A 170 -0.01 11.55 7.82
N GLY A 171 0.52 12.55 8.54
CA GLY A 171 1.67 13.30 8.11
C GLY A 171 3.01 12.65 8.48
N LYS A 172 4.07 13.45 8.42
CA LYS A 172 5.45 13.01 8.65
C LYS A 172 6.05 13.41 10.00
N TYR A 173 5.33 14.20 10.80
CA TYR A 173 5.80 14.71 12.08
C TYR A 173 5.06 14.06 13.24
N ALA A 174 5.81 13.46 14.15
CA ALA A 174 5.23 12.99 15.40
C ALA A 174 4.95 14.19 16.32
N ALA A 175 3.79 14.18 16.96
CA ALA A 175 3.31 15.32 17.73
C ALA A 175 3.97 15.36 19.12
N ILE A 176 4.37 16.55 19.54
CA ILE A 176 4.62 16.87 20.94
C ILE A 176 3.37 17.59 21.43
N VAL A 177 2.59 16.91 22.29
CA VAL A 177 1.43 17.49 22.94
C VAL A 177 1.89 17.98 24.31
N SER A 178 1.73 19.29 24.55
CA SER A 178 1.94 19.85 25.88
C SER A 178 0.65 19.81 26.66
N ASP A 179 0.75 19.45 27.94
CA ASP A 179 -0.31 19.53 28.95
C ASP A 179 -1.07 20.89 28.94
#